data_AF-A0A820MAX9-F1
#
_entry.id   AF-A0A820MAX9-F1
#
_cell.length_a   1.000
_cell.length_b   1.000
_cell.length_c   1.000
_cell.angle_alpha   90.00
_cell.angle_beta   90.00
_cell.angle_gamma   90.00
#
_symmetry.space_group_name_H-M   'P 1'
#
loop_
_entity.id
_entity.type
_entity.pdbx_description
1 polymer ?
#
loop_
_entity_poly.entity_id
_entity_poly.type
_entity_poly.pdbx_seq_one_letter_code
_entity_poly.pdbx_strand_id
1 'polypeptide(L)'
;ICNGTSGLCVEMARMNRSLLMHFLQSSRFTGITGEEVFFDENGDGPGRYDILNLQDNKNDTEHPLHYVQIGTWNTGKLSLNTSSIRFFADQRSLNQINIRQFCSEACPIGHIKKYTDEERCCWKCHPCVNAIVLDEATCFTCPTGFAPNEDQTGYHYFSLFNL
;
A
#
# COMPACT_ATOMS: atom_id res chain seq x y z
N ILE A 1 -43.20 -0.37 13.81
CA ILE A 1 -43.93 0.55 14.74
C ILE A 1 -45.43 0.54 14.46
N CYS A 2 -45.90 0.97 13.29
CA CYS A 2 -47.34 1.14 13.03
C CYS A 2 -48.07 -0.07 12.41
N ASN A 3 -47.52 -1.28 12.47
CA ASN A 3 -48.16 -2.52 11.99
C ASN A 3 -48.89 -2.43 10.61
N GLY A 4 -48.28 -1.78 9.61
CA GLY A 4 -48.84 -1.64 8.26
C GLY A 4 -49.77 -0.45 8.03
N THR A 5 -50.01 0.40 9.03
CA THR A 5 -50.79 1.64 8.86
C THR A 5 -50.04 2.64 7.97
N SER A 6 -50.73 3.26 7.01
CA SER A 6 -50.16 4.33 6.18
C SER A 6 -50.12 5.66 6.95
N GLY A 7 -49.01 6.39 6.84
CA GLY A 7 -48.81 7.67 7.54
C GLY A 7 -48.35 7.53 9.00
N LEU A 8 -48.51 8.62 9.77
CA LEU A 8 -48.13 8.67 11.18
C LEU A 8 -49.21 8.00 12.06
N CYS A 9 -48.79 7.08 12.93
CA CYS A 9 -49.67 6.52 13.96
C CYS A 9 -49.41 7.13 15.34
N VAL A 10 -50.27 6.82 16.33
CA VAL A 10 -50.19 7.35 17.70
C VAL A 10 -48.83 7.07 18.35
N GLU A 11 -48.23 5.90 18.09
CA GLU A 11 -46.89 5.55 18.58
C GLU A 11 -45.77 6.43 17.98
N MET A 12 -46.01 7.09 16.86
CA MET A 12 -45.09 8.06 16.23
C MET A 12 -45.44 9.51 16.57
N ALA A 13 -46.58 9.77 17.23
CA ALA A 13 -47.03 11.12 17.57
C ALA A 13 -46.11 11.82 18.58
N ARG A 14 -45.38 11.05 19.40
CA ARG A 14 -44.30 11.52 20.26
C ARG A 14 -43.00 10.82 19.88
N MET A 15 -42.03 11.61 19.46
CA MET A 15 -40.74 11.09 19.02
C MET A 15 -39.94 10.54 20.22
N ASN A 16 -39.73 9.23 20.25
CA ASN A 16 -38.82 8.60 21.20
C ASN A 16 -37.39 8.67 20.64
N ARG A 17 -36.50 9.40 21.33
CA ARG A 17 -35.10 9.60 20.91
C ARG A 17 -34.34 8.29 20.72
N SER A 18 -34.42 7.37 21.68
CA SER A 18 -33.67 6.10 21.63
C SER A 18 -34.16 5.21 20.49
N LEU A 19 -35.48 5.18 20.27
CA LEU A 19 -36.08 4.45 19.16
C LEU A 19 -35.69 5.05 17.82
N LEU A 20 -35.73 6.39 17.69
CA LEU A 20 -35.28 7.07 16.48
C LEU A 20 -33.81 6.79 16.18
N MET A 21 -32.95 6.88 17.20
CA MET A 21 -31.53 6.61 17.06
C MET A 21 -31.27 5.18 16.58
N HIS A 22 -31.97 4.20 17.15
CA HIS A 22 -31.91 2.81 16.69
C HIS A 22 -32.27 2.70 15.19
N PHE A 23 -33.36 3.34 14.74
CA PHE A 23 -33.73 3.32 13.31
C PHE A 23 -32.67 3.97 12.43
N LEU A 24 -32.10 5.11 12.84
CA LEU A 24 -31.04 5.80 12.08
C LEU A 24 -29.78 4.92 11.96
N GLN A 25 -29.30 4.34 13.07
CA GLN A 25 -28.12 3.48 13.08
C GLN A 25 -28.33 2.17 12.32
N SER A 26 -29.56 1.61 12.33
CA SER A 26 -29.89 0.40 11.56
C SER A 26 -30.23 0.66 10.08
N SER A 27 -30.20 1.91 9.63
CA SER A 27 -30.60 2.26 8.28
C SER A 27 -29.56 1.85 7.24
N ARG A 28 -30.04 1.29 6.13
CA ARG A 28 -29.24 0.92 4.97
C ARG A 28 -30.01 1.23 3.70
N PHE A 29 -29.47 2.09 2.85
CA PHE A 29 -30.17 2.56 1.65
C PHE A 29 -29.18 3.01 0.56
N THR A 30 -29.66 3.10 -0.67
CA THR A 30 -28.90 3.65 -1.79
C THR A 30 -29.02 5.18 -1.79
N GLY A 31 -27.90 5.87 -1.70
CA GLY A 31 -27.82 7.32 -1.77
C GLY A 31 -27.99 7.85 -3.20
N ILE A 32 -28.04 9.18 -3.32
CA ILE A 32 -28.23 9.88 -4.60
C ILE A 32 -27.10 9.62 -5.62
N THR A 33 -25.93 9.23 -5.15
CA THR A 33 -24.77 8.87 -5.98
C THR A 33 -24.83 7.43 -6.50
N GLY A 34 -25.89 6.68 -6.15
CA GLY A 34 -25.99 5.23 -6.42
C GLY A 34 -25.21 4.38 -5.42
N GLU A 35 -24.53 5.00 -4.46
CA GLU A 35 -23.71 4.33 -3.47
C GLU A 35 -24.51 3.94 -2.23
N GLU A 36 -24.18 2.80 -1.65
CA GLU A 36 -24.81 2.34 -0.41
C GLU A 36 -24.35 3.16 0.79
N VAL A 37 -25.33 3.61 1.58
CA VAL A 37 -25.17 4.29 2.87
C VAL A 37 -25.62 3.31 3.96
N PHE A 38 -24.76 3.13 4.96
CA PHE A 38 -25.00 2.35 6.16
C PHE A 38 -24.13 2.91 7.29
N PHE A 39 -24.35 2.48 8.52
CA PHE A 39 -23.59 2.92 9.68
C PHE A 39 -23.02 1.71 10.43
N ASP A 40 -21.81 1.85 10.96
CA ASP A 40 -21.21 0.86 11.84
C ASP A 40 -21.72 0.99 13.30
N GLU A 41 -21.18 0.18 14.20
CA GLU A 41 -21.56 0.19 15.63
C GLU A 41 -21.29 1.52 16.34
N ASN A 42 -20.36 2.34 15.81
CA ASN A 42 -20.04 3.67 16.33
C ASN A 42 -20.92 4.76 15.69
N GLY A 43 -21.69 4.43 14.66
CA GLY A 43 -22.49 5.37 13.89
C GLY A 43 -21.73 6.03 12.74
N ASP A 44 -20.59 5.47 12.34
CA ASP A 44 -19.79 5.97 11.23
C ASP A 44 -20.23 5.37 9.89
N GLY A 45 -20.29 6.20 8.86
CA GLY A 45 -20.61 5.76 7.51
C GLY A 45 -19.43 5.08 6.79
N PRO A 46 -19.65 4.41 5.65
CA PRO A 46 -18.57 3.85 4.86
C PRO A 46 -17.60 4.94 4.39
N GLY A 47 -16.30 4.76 4.67
CA GLY A 47 -15.25 5.66 4.23
C GLY A 47 -15.05 5.60 2.72
N ARG A 48 -15.16 6.76 2.06
CA ARG A 48 -15.03 6.92 0.60
C ARG A 48 -14.30 8.22 0.32
N TYR A 49 -13.25 8.16 -0.48
CA TYR A 49 -12.39 9.31 -0.76
C TYR A 49 -11.96 9.33 -2.22
N ASP A 50 -11.87 10.54 -2.77
CA ASP A 50 -11.16 10.79 -4.01
C ASP A 50 -9.67 10.99 -3.72
N ILE A 51 -8.82 10.41 -4.56
CA ILE A 51 -7.38 10.64 -4.49
C ILE A 51 -7.00 11.64 -5.56
N LEU A 52 -6.48 12.77 -5.12
CA LEU A 52 -6.11 13.89 -5.97
C LEU A 52 -4.59 13.99 -6.06
N ASN A 53 -4.10 14.37 -7.24
CA ASN A 53 -2.70 14.70 -7.48
C ASN A 53 -2.64 16.14 -7.99
N LEU A 54 -1.79 16.96 -7.38
CA LEU A 54 -1.54 18.33 -7.81
C LEU A 54 -0.62 18.29 -9.05
N GLN A 55 -1.12 18.80 -10.18
CA GLN A 55 -0.43 18.73 -11.47
C GLN A 55 -0.31 20.10 -12.11
N ASP A 56 0.77 20.31 -12.87
CA ASP A 56 0.93 21.48 -13.72
C ASP A 56 0.00 21.43 -14.93
N ASN A 57 -0.71 22.53 -15.21
CA ASN A 57 -1.45 22.78 -16.44
C ASN A 57 -0.82 23.97 -17.17
N LYS A 58 0.01 23.68 -18.16
CA LYS A 58 0.70 24.69 -18.96
C LYS A 58 -0.22 25.60 -19.78
N ASN A 59 -1.50 25.23 -19.92
CA ASN A 59 -2.48 26.04 -20.64
C ASN A 59 -3.11 27.12 -19.75
N ASP A 60 -2.97 27.01 -18.42
CA ASP A 60 -3.45 28.02 -17.48
C ASP A 60 -2.25 28.82 -16.95
N THR A 61 -2.09 30.04 -17.47
CA THR A 61 -0.99 30.93 -17.08
C THR A 61 -1.24 31.67 -15.77
N GLU A 62 -2.48 31.70 -15.29
CA GLU A 62 -2.87 32.40 -14.06
C GLU A 62 -2.85 31.44 -12.86
N HIS A 63 -3.34 30.22 -13.06
CA HIS A 63 -3.39 29.14 -12.07
C HIS A 63 -2.75 27.87 -12.62
N PRO A 64 -1.41 27.79 -12.71
CA PRO A 64 -0.73 26.69 -13.38
C PRO A 64 -0.86 25.34 -12.64
N LEU A 65 -1.46 25.29 -11.45
CA LEU A 65 -1.57 24.08 -10.64
C LEU A 65 -3.02 23.70 -10.39
N HIS A 66 -3.38 22.46 -10.71
CA HIS A 66 -4.72 21.93 -10.49
C HIS A 66 -4.70 20.56 -9.80
N TYR A 67 -5.73 20.31 -9.00
CA TYR A 67 -6.01 18.98 -8.50
C TYR A 67 -6.65 18.14 -9.59
N VAL A 68 -6.01 17.04 -9.93
CA VAL A 68 -6.52 16.03 -10.86
C VAL A 68 -6.85 14.78 -10.06
N GLN A 69 -8.07 14.29 -10.17
CA GLN A 69 -8.44 13.02 -9.57
C GLN A 69 -7.74 11.88 -10.31
N ILE A 70 -6.95 11.12 -9.57
CA ILE A 70 -6.16 9.98 -10.08
C ILE A 70 -6.63 8.64 -9.53
N GLY A 71 -7.60 8.64 -8.61
CA GLY A 71 -8.11 7.41 -8.04
C GLY A 71 -9.20 7.64 -7.00
N THR A 72 -9.57 6.54 -6.36
CA THR A 72 -10.54 6.49 -5.28
C THR A 72 -10.10 5.48 -4.22
N TRP A 73 -10.54 5.71 -2.99
CA TRP A 73 -10.48 4.74 -1.93
C TRP A 73 -11.90 4.50 -1.43
N ASN A 74 -12.32 3.23 -1.40
CA ASN A 74 -13.65 2.85 -0.94
C ASN A 74 -13.53 1.67 0.01
N THR A 75 -13.83 1.90 1.29
CA THR A 75 -13.93 0.87 2.33
C THR A 75 -12.76 -0.12 2.30
N GLY A 76 -11.53 0.39 2.37
CA GLY A 76 -10.31 -0.42 2.36
C GLY A 76 -9.77 -0.75 0.97
N LYS A 77 -10.52 -0.52 -0.11
CA LYS A 77 -10.09 -0.80 -1.47
C LYS A 77 -9.57 0.46 -2.16
N LEU A 78 -8.28 0.45 -2.48
CA LEU A 78 -7.62 1.48 -3.26
C LEU A 78 -7.72 1.17 -4.77
N SER A 79 -8.17 2.15 -5.55
CA SER A 79 -8.16 2.12 -7.02
C SER A 79 -7.42 3.35 -7.53
N LEU A 80 -6.28 3.14 -8.19
CA LEU A 80 -5.43 4.22 -8.70
C LEU A 80 -5.17 4.04 -10.19
N ASN A 81 -5.33 5.11 -10.96
CA ASN A 81 -4.81 5.21 -12.30
C ASN A 81 -3.37 5.75 -12.24
N THR A 82 -2.42 4.83 -12.13
CA THR A 82 -0.98 5.14 -12.05
C THR A 82 -0.47 5.90 -13.27
N SER A 83 -1.06 5.68 -14.44
CA SER A 83 -0.69 6.38 -15.69
C SER A 83 -1.07 7.86 -15.68
N SER A 84 -2.02 8.26 -14.83
CA SER A 84 -2.47 9.65 -14.68
C SER A 84 -1.65 10.45 -13.67
N ILE A 85 -0.81 9.81 -12.86
CA ILE A 85 0.01 10.51 -11.87
C ILE A 85 1.13 11.30 -12.56
N ARG A 86 1.38 12.52 -12.08
CA ARG A 86 2.46 13.40 -12.51
C ARG A 86 3.21 13.89 -11.28
N PHE A 87 4.54 14.00 -11.40
CA PHE A 87 5.39 14.56 -10.36
C PHE A 87 6.13 15.79 -10.89
N PHE A 88 6.41 16.75 -10.03
CA PHE A 88 7.04 18.02 -10.37
C PHE A 88 8.43 17.90 -11.01
N ALA A 89 9.19 16.85 -10.67
CA ALA A 89 10.58 16.73 -11.09
C ALA A 89 10.75 16.24 -12.54
N ASP A 90 9.70 15.73 -13.18
CA ASP A 90 9.76 15.27 -14.56
C ASP A 90 8.34 15.07 -15.07
N GLN A 91 8.00 15.61 -16.24
CA GLN A 91 6.72 15.39 -16.94
C GLN A 91 6.53 13.94 -17.42
N ARG A 92 7.20 13.00 -16.78
CA ARG A 92 7.23 11.58 -17.07
C ARG A 92 6.18 10.87 -16.21
N SER A 93 5.60 9.80 -16.73
CA SER A 93 4.63 8.97 -15.98
C SER A 93 5.33 8.22 -14.83
N LEU A 94 4.56 7.66 -13.88
CA LEU A 94 5.10 6.84 -12.77
C LEU A 94 6.14 5.81 -13.23
N ASN A 95 5.97 5.21 -14.40
CA ASN A 95 6.87 4.18 -14.95
C ASN A 95 8.25 4.72 -15.36
N GLN A 96 8.43 6.03 -15.40
CA GLN A 96 9.65 6.71 -15.85
C GLN A 96 10.30 7.55 -14.74
N ILE A 97 9.65 7.70 -13.59
CA ILE A 97 10.19 8.44 -12.45
C ILE A 97 10.79 7.43 -11.48
N ASN A 98 12.11 7.50 -11.32
CA ASN A 98 12.82 6.72 -10.32
C ASN A 98 12.73 7.41 -8.95
N ILE A 99 11.53 7.44 -8.34
CA ILE A 99 11.41 7.84 -6.93
C ILE A 99 11.91 6.66 -6.10
N ARG A 100 13.21 6.63 -5.82
CA ARG A 100 13.78 5.64 -4.92
C ARG A 100 13.33 5.97 -3.50
N GLN A 101 12.31 5.26 -3.04
CA GLN A 101 11.78 5.37 -1.68
C GLN A 101 12.49 4.44 -0.69
N PHE A 102 13.48 3.68 -1.16
CA PHE A 102 14.25 2.77 -0.33
C PHE A 102 15.49 3.46 0.24
N CYS A 103 15.76 3.21 1.51
CA CYS A 103 16.97 3.68 2.18
C CYS A 103 18.24 2.97 1.66
N SER A 104 18.09 1.76 1.15
CA SER A 104 19.19 0.91 0.74
C SER A 104 18.83 0.15 -0.53
N GLU A 105 19.81 -0.02 -1.40
CA GLU A 105 19.65 -0.76 -2.66
C GLU A 105 19.57 -2.27 -2.42
N ALA A 106 19.04 -3.00 -3.40
CA ALA A 106 19.12 -4.46 -3.41
C ALA A 106 20.59 -4.90 -3.38
N CYS A 107 20.90 -5.88 -2.54
CA CYS A 107 22.27 -6.37 -2.44
C CYS A 107 22.68 -7.14 -3.70
N PRO A 108 23.93 -6.96 -4.18
CA PRO A 108 24.44 -7.75 -5.28
C PRO A 108 24.56 -9.21 -4.89
N ILE A 109 24.70 -10.07 -5.90
CA ILE A 109 24.94 -11.51 -5.73
C ILE A 109 26.11 -11.72 -4.75
N GLY A 110 25.99 -12.71 -3.86
CA GLY A 110 27.02 -13.01 -2.88
C GLY A 110 27.04 -12.11 -1.65
N HIS A 111 26.07 -11.21 -1.47
CA HIS A 111 26.00 -10.31 -0.32
C HIS A 111 24.71 -10.48 0.47
N ILE A 112 24.81 -10.35 1.78
CA ILE A 112 23.69 -10.33 2.73
C ILE A 112 23.39 -8.90 3.18
N LYS A 113 22.16 -8.66 3.59
CA LYS A 113 21.71 -7.42 4.25
C LYS A 113 22.16 -7.44 5.71
N LYS A 114 22.91 -6.42 6.11
CA LYS A 114 23.23 -6.14 7.51
C LYS A 114 22.49 -4.90 7.95
N TYR A 115 21.47 -5.10 8.78
CA TYR A 115 20.68 -4.02 9.37
C TYR A 115 21.46 -3.32 10.49
N THR A 116 21.27 -2.02 10.64
CA THR A 116 21.74 -1.26 11.80
C THR A 116 20.62 -1.20 12.85
N ASP A 117 20.97 -1.28 14.13
CA ASP A 117 19.99 -1.29 15.23
C ASP A 117 19.14 0.01 15.30
N GLU A 118 19.67 1.10 14.73
CA GLU A 118 19.03 2.42 14.71
C GLU A 118 17.98 2.58 13.59
N GLU A 119 18.07 1.80 12.50
CA GLU A 119 17.25 2.00 11.30
C GLU A 119 16.74 0.66 10.73
N ARG A 120 15.52 0.27 11.13
CA ARG A 120 14.93 -1.05 10.77
C ARG A 120 14.79 -1.32 9.26
N CYS A 121 14.69 -0.28 8.44
CA CYS A 121 14.49 -0.40 6.98
C CYS A 121 15.77 -0.15 6.17
N CYS A 122 16.88 0.17 6.82
CA CYS A 122 18.15 0.46 6.16
C CYS A 122 19.12 -0.69 6.39
N TRP A 123 19.86 -1.08 5.35
CA TRP A 123 20.85 -2.14 5.43
C TRP A 123 22.10 -1.79 4.65
N LYS A 124 23.22 -2.40 5.05
CA LYS A 124 24.44 -2.41 4.26
C LYS A 124 24.67 -3.80 3.72
N CYS A 125 25.07 -3.89 2.46
CA CYS A 125 25.40 -5.17 1.85
C CYS A 125 26.77 -5.63 2.32
N HIS A 126 26.83 -6.84 2.86
CA HIS A 126 28.05 -7.44 3.38
C HIS A 126 28.39 -8.70 2.58
N PRO A 127 29.60 -8.84 2.02
CA PRO A 127 29.96 -9.97 1.18
C PRO A 127 30.08 -11.26 1.99
N CYS A 128 29.62 -12.37 1.42
CA CYS A 128 29.90 -13.71 1.88
C CYS A 128 31.23 -14.18 1.26
N VAL A 129 32.31 -14.21 2.04
CA VAL A 129 33.63 -14.66 1.57
C VAL A 129 33.73 -16.18 1.73
N ASN A 130 34.01 -16.91 0.65
CA ASN A 130 34.09 -18.39 0.63
C ASN A 130 32.85 -19.09 1.22
N ALA A 131 31.70 -18.43 1.10
CA ALA A 131 30.42 -18.85 1.65
C ALA A 131 29.33 -18.59 0.61
N ILE A 132 28.19 -19.25 0.80
CA ILE A 132 26.99 -19.00 0.01
C ILE A 132 26.03 -18.10 0.78
N VAL A 133 25.15 -17.42 0.07
CA VAL A 133 24.01 -16.69 0.63
C VAL A 133 22.88 -17.69 0.85
N LEU A 134 22.54 -17.96 2.11
CA LEU A 134 21.46 -18.89 2.46
C LEU A 134 20.10 -18.19 2.43
N ASP A 135 20.06 -16.96 2.92
CA ASP A 135 18.91 -16.07 2.95
C ASP A 135 19.39 -14.61 2.90
N GLU A 136 18.47 -13.65 3.04
CA GLU A 136 18.81 -12.24 2.92
C GLU A 136 19.77 -11.69 3.99
N ALA A 137 20.04 -12.41 5.08
CA ALA A 137 20.87 -11.94 6.21
C ALA A 137 21.97 -12.93 6.63
N THR A 138 22.06 -14.11 6.02
CA THR A 138 22.92 -15.21 6.50
C THR A 138 23.89 -15.72 5.44
N CYS A 139 25.19 -15.64 5.75
CA CYS A 139 26.22 -16.36 5.02
C CYS A 139 26.41 -17.76 5.59
N PHE A 140 26.43 -18.77 4.72
CA PHE A 140 26.68 -20.16 5.08
C PHE A 140 28.04 -20.63 4.56
N THR A 141 28.93 -21.01 5.49
CA THR A 141 30.24 -21.54 5.15
C THR A 141 30.10 -22.96 4.58
N CYS A 142 30.75 -23.20 3.43
CA CYS A 142 30.71 -24.51 2.79
C CYS A 142 31.39 -25.57 3.67
N PRO A 143 30.90 -26.83 3.65
CA PRO A 143 31.59 -27.94 4.31
C PRO A 143 33.01 -28.15 3.76
N THR A 144 33.87 -28.79 4.55
CA THR A 144 35.23 -29.12 4.10
C THR A 144 35.18 -29.97 2.82
N GLY A 145 35.98 -29.58 1.82
CA GLY A 145 36.01 -30.23 0.50
C GLY A 145 34.99 -29.66 -0.49
N PHE A 146 34.25 -28.60 -0.13
CA PHE A 146 33.31 -27.92 -1.01
C PHE A 146 33.65 -26.44 -1.15
N ALA A 147 33.36 -25.87 -2.33
CA ALA A 147 33.52 -24.46 -2.65
C ALA A 147 32.18 -23.87 -3.14
N PRO A 148 31.91 -22.58 -2.89
CA PRO A 148 30.72 -21.92 -3.43
C PRO A 148 30.77 -21.89 -4.97
N ASN A 149 29.60 -21.92 -5.60
CA ASN A 149 29.44 -21.65 -7.03
C ASN A 149 29.59 -20.15 -7.34
N GLU A 150 29.66 -19.79 -8.63
CA GLU A 150 29.89 -18.41 -9.09
C GLU A 150 28.80 -17.43 -8.62
N ASP A 151 27.56 -17.90 -8.52
CA ASP A 151 26.41 -17.12 -8.05
C ASP A 151 26.25 -17.15 -6.52
N GLN A 152 27.13 -17.87 -5.81
CA GLN A 152 27.14 -17.99 -4.35
C GLN A 152 25.77 -18.36 -3.75
N THR A 153 24.98 -19.14 -4.46
CA THR A 153 23.69 -19.70 -3.99
C THR A 153 23.78 -21.17 -3.60
N GLY A 154 24.88 -21.84 -3.95
CA GLY A 154 25.10 -23.26 -3.74
C GLY A 154 26.59 -23.61 -3.70
N TYR A 155 26.91 -24.85 -3.39
CA TYR A 155 28.30 -25.30 -3.29
C TYR A 155 28.52 -26.62 -4.04
N HIS A 156 29.73 -26.82 -4.53
CA HIS A 156 30.14 -27.99 -5.28
C HIS A 156 31.40 -28.59 -4.66
N TYR A 157 31.58 -29.91 -4.82
CA TYR A 157 32.77 -30.58 -4.33
C TYR A 157 33.99 -30.07 -5.12
N PHE A 158 35.02 -29.63 -4.40
CA PHE A 158 36.25 -29.11 -4.99
C PHE A 158 37.39 -30.08 -4.67
N SER A 159 37.88 -30.77 -5.71
CA SER A 159 39.01 -31.69 -5.60
C SER A 159 40.32 -30.93 -5.84
N LEU A 160 41.27 -31.04 -4.92
CA LEU A 160 42.63 -30.49 -5.05
C LEU A 160 43.53 -31.28 -6.03
N PHE A 161 43.02 -32.34 -6.67
CA PHE A 161 43.81 -33.26 -7.50
C PHE A 161 43.71 -33.05 -9.03
N ASN A 162 43.32 -31.86 -9.49
CA ASN A 162 43.39 -31.49 -10.92
C ASN A 162 44.36 -30.31 -11.15
N LEU A 163 45.61 -30.48 -10.71
CA LEU A 163 46.79 -29.74 -11.17
C LEU A 163 47.80 -30.74 -11.73
#